data_AF-A0A511YY30-F1
#
_entry.id   AF-A0A511YY30-F1
#
_cell.length_a   1.000
_cell.length_b   1.000
_cell.length_c   1.000
_cell.angle_alpha   90.00
_cell.angle_beta   90.00
_cell.angle_gamma   90.00
#
_symmetry.space_group_name_H-M   'P 1'
#
loop_
_entity.id
_entity.type
_entity.pdbx_description
1 polymer ?
#
loop_
_entity_poly.entity_id
_entity_poly.type
_entity_poly.pdbx_seq_one_letter_code
_entity_poly.pdbx_strand_id
1 'polypeptide(L)'
;MGGSRRLPWVLVALLLMVVTALVVVLVMRDDDAADDAPATSPPAETPSATATAEVEQAETGEGDEADEGDDDPSAGDLPLLDPGEHLPADGVSDIPAVGTDLVNGDYVAHVTDADLSTMVLGADVEVLYIGAAADEYLLEHDPTAEIPPPNGFVLVNDSTDVRQVPMADDVRIWDWCSGDDGQLTFLERTPMDWWLAPAPGSQQCSAGAGLGHAGNLYWLQVRDGEVKRLIGQYLP
;
A
#
# COMPACT_ATOMS: atom_id res chain seq x y z
N MET A 1 16.24 65.30 25.66
CA MET A 1 16.44 64.81 24.28
C MET A 1 16.56 63.30 24.33
N GLY A 2 15.48 62.57 24.04
CA GLY A 2 15.42 61.11 24.10
C GLY A 2 14.52 60.61 22.98
N GLY A 3 15.04 60.64 21.75
CA GLY A 3 14.30 60.34 20.53
C GLY A 3 14.43 58.86 20.12
N SER A 4 13.29 58.20 20.05
CA SER A 4 12.89 57.29 18.96
C SER A 4 13.83 56.13 18.57
N ARG A 5 14.08 55.16 19.48
CA ARG A 5 14.55 53.81 19.09
C ARG A 5 13.43 52.79 18.84
N ARG A 6 12.16 53.18 18.98
CA ARG A 6 11.00 52.27 18.83
C ARG A 6 10.44 52.18 17.40
N LEU A 7 10.81 53.11 16.51
CA LEU A 7 10.33 53.13 15.12
C LEU A 7 10.71 51.90 14.28
N PRO A 8 11.95 51.34 14.36
CA PRO A 8 12.32 50.22 13.49
C PRO A 8 11.60 48.91 13.86
N TRP A 9 11.30 48.69 15.14
CA TRP A 9 10.63 47.47 15.59
C TRP A 9 9.16 47.38 15.16
N VAL A 10 8.46 48.52 15.13
CA VAL A 10 7.07 48.57 14.66
C VAL A 10 6.98 48.23 13.18
N LEU A 11 7.94 48.70 12.37
CA LEU A 11 7.99 48.39 10.94
C LEU A 11 8.29 46.91 10.66
N VAL A 12 9.19 46.30 11.45
CA VAL A 12 9.50 44.86 11.32
C VAL A 12 8.28 43.99 11.67
N ALA A 13 7.56 44.34 12.75
CA ALA A 13 6.36 43.62 13.14
C ALA A 13 5.24 43.72 12.09
N LEU A 14 5.06 44.91 11.50
CA LEU A 14 4.09 45.13 10.42
C LEU A 14 4.45 44.34 9.16
N LEU A 15 5.72 44.31 8.78
CA LEU A 15 6.20 43.53 7.64
C LEU A 15 5.94 42.03 7.83
N LEU A 16 6.28 41.49 9.00
CA LEU A 16 6.03 40.08 9.33
C LEU A 16 4.54 39.74 9.24
N MET A 17 3.67 40.59 9.80
CA MET A 17 2.23 40.37 9.75
C MET A 17 1.68 40.35 8.30
N VAL A 18 2.16 41.24 7.44
CA VAL A 18 1.77 41.28 6.02
C VAL A 18 2.25 40.03 5.28
N VAL A 19 3.49 39.58 5.52
CA VAL A 19 4.03 38.37 4.90
C VAL A 19 3.22 37.14 5.33
N THR A 20 2.92 36.99 6.62
CA THR A 20 2.11 35.85 7.10
C THR A 20 0.70 35.86 6.49
N ALA A 21 0.05 37.03 6.41
CA ALA A 21 -1.26 37.13 5.77
C ALA A 21 -1.22 36.77 4.27
N LEU A 22 -0.16 37.15 3.57
CA LEU A 22 0.00 36.87 2.14
C LEU A 22 0.24 35.37 1.87
N VAL A 23 1.00 34.69 2.75
CA VAL A 23 1.19 33.23 2.67
C VAL A 23 -0.13 32.49 2.90
N VAL A 24 -0.93 32.91 3.89
CA VAL A 24 -2.25 32.29 4.14
C VAL A 24 -3.19 32.46 2.95
N VAL A 25 -3.22 33.65 2.32
CA VAL A 25 -4.04 33.89 1.13
C VAL A 25 -3.59 33.07 -0.07
N LEU A 26 -2.27 32.83 -0.22
CA LEU A 26 -1.75 31.99 -1.30
C LEU A 26 -2.09 30.51 -1.08
N VAL A 27 -1.94 30.00 0.14
CA VAL A 27 -2.31 28.61 0.49
C VAL A 27 -3.79 28.36 0.29
N MET A 28 -4.66 29.31 0.61
CA MET A 28 -6.11 29.15 0.42
C MET A 28 -6.59 29.33 -1.03
N ARG A 29 -5.72 29.68 -1.99
CA ARG A 29 -6.13 29.95 -3.38
C ARG A 29 -5.92 28.77 -4.33
N ASP A 30 -5.22 27.73 -3.92
CA ASP A 30 -4.95 26.55 -4.77
C ASP A 30 -6.12 25.54 -4.83
N ASP A 31 -7.18 25.70 -4.03
CA ASP A 31 -8.28 24.72 -3.96
C ASP A 31 -9.45 24.94 -4.96
N ASP A 32 -9.42 25.96 -5.83
CA ASP A 32 -10.57 26.34 -6.69
C ASP A 32 -10.39 26.06 -8.20
N ALA A 33 -9.48 25.16 -8.59
CA ALA A 33 -9.28 24.77 -9.99
C ALA A 33 -9.79 23.35 -10.29
N ALA A 34 -11.08 23.11 -10.08
CA ALA A 34 -11.77 21.96 -10.65
C ALA A 34 -13.02 22.39 -11.41
N ASP A 35 -13.08 21.93 -12.66
CA ASP A 35 -14.28 21.54 -13.39
C ASP A 35 -15.05 22.60 -14.19
N ASP A 36 -14.72 22.69 -15.48
CA ASP A 36 -15.67 23.07 -16.54
C ASP A 36 -15.15 22.53 -17.90
N ALA A 37 -15.41 21.26 -18.17
CA ALA A 37 -15.31 20.68 -19.51
C ALA A 37 -16.72 20.37 -20.04
N PRO A 38 -17.13 20.89 -21.21
CA PRO A 38 -18.48 20.73 -21.73
C PRO A 38 -18.72 19.32 -22.28
N ALA A 39 -19.87 18.76 -21.88
CA ALA A 39 -20.42 17.52 -22.40
C ALA A 39 -20.69 17.59 -23.92
N THR A 40 -20.09 16.67 -24.67
CA THR A 40 -20.52 16.32 -26.02
C THR A 40 -21.11 14.91 -26.02
N SER A 41 -22.45 14.81 -26.07
CA SER A 41 -23.14 13.63 -26.58
C SER A 41 -22.86 13.48 -28.08
N PRO A 42 -22.87 12.25 -28.62
CA PRO A 42 -23.88 11.92 -29.65
C PRO A 42 -24.36 10.44 -29.54
N PRO A 43 -25.15 9.86 -30.48
CA PRO A 43 -26.52 9.44 -30.21
C PRO A 43 -26.74 7.92 -30.23
N ALA A 44 -27.97 7.55 -29.87
CA ALA A 44 -28.56 6.22 -29.82
C ALA A 44 -28.36 5.32 -31.05
N GLU A 45 -28.28 4.00 -30.83
CA GLU A 45 -29.03 2.98 -31.59
C GLU A 45 -29.31 1.73 -30.72
N THR A 46 -30.57 1.26 -30.78
CA THR A 46 -31.11 0.00 -30.21
C THR A 46 -31.19 -1.03 -31.34
N PRO A 47 -30.77 -2.29 -31.15
CA PRO A 47 -31.74 -3.39 -30.93
C PRO A 47 -31.22 -4.43 -29.90
N SER A 48 -32.03 -4.90 -28.95
CA SER A 48 -33.03 -5.97 -29.07
C SER A 48 -32.44 -7.32 -29.53
N ALA A 49 -32.15 -8.21 -28.58
CA ALA A 49 -32.15 -9.66 -28.78
C ALA A 49 -32.42 -10.38 -27.45
N THR A 50 -33.67 -10.80 -27.30
CA THR A 50 -34.10 -11.87 -26.39
C THR A 50 -33.44 -13.19 -26.80
N ALA A 51 -32.75 -13.84 -25.86
CA ALA A 51 -32.46 -15.27 -25.95
C ALA A 51 -32.62 -15.89 -24.56
N THR A 52 -33.84 -16.39 -24.34
CA THR A 52 -34.17 -17.40 -23.34
C THR A 52 -33.36 -18.66 -23.64
N ALA A 53 -32.48 -19.05 -22.73
CA ALA A 53 -31.97 -20.42 -22.66
C ALA A 53 -32.38 -21.00 -21.31
N GLU A 54 -33.51 -21.67 -21.36
CA GLU A 54 -33.98 -22.67 -20.41
C GLU A 54 -32.94 -23.80 -20.38
N VAL A 55 -32.20 -23.94 -19.28
CA VAL A 55 -31.38 -25.12 -19.04
C VAL A 55 -32.16 -26.02 -18.10
N GLU A 56 -32.53 -27.16 -18.67
CA GLU A 56 -33.13 -28.32 -18.03
C GLU A 56 -32.46 -28.66 -16.70
N GLN A 57 -33.32 -28.72 -15.69
CA GLN A 57 -33.12 -29.36 -14.41
C GLN A 57 -32.98 -30.87 -14.65
N ALA A 58 -31.76 -31.39 -14.61
CA ALA A 58 -31.49 -32.82 -14.61
C ALA A 58 -31.50 -33.36 -13.18
N GLU A 59 -32.18 -34.50 -13.04
CA GLU A 59 -32.49 -35.25 -11.84
C GLU A 59 -31.28 -35.65 -10.99
N THR A 60 -31.47 -35.49 -9.67
CA THR A 60 -31.25 -36.48 -8.61
C THR A 60 -30.34 -37.67 -8.94
N GLY A 61 -29.08 -37.56 -8.53
CA GLY A 61 -28.25 -38.68 -8.13
C GLY A 61 -28.07 -38.67 -6.62
N GLU A 62 -28.76 -39.56 -5.90
CA GLU A 62 -28.39 -39.99 -4.56
C GLU A 62 -27.05 -40.75 -4.66
N GLY A 63 -25.96 -40.02 -4.49
CA GLY A 63 -24.62 -40.54 -4.22
C GLY A 63 -24.27 -40.21 -2.77
N ASP A 64 -24.54 -41.15 -1.89
CA ASP A 64 -24.09 -41.19 -0.50
C ASP A 64 -22.57 -41.46 -0.52
N GLU A 65 -21.80 -40.43 -0.88
CA GLU A 65 -20.34 -40.45 -0.79
C GLU A 65 -19.94 -39.70 0.47
N ALA A 66 -19.19 -40.42 1.30
CA ALA A 66 -18.67 -39.94 2.56
C ALA A 66 -18.01 -38.57 2.38
N ASP A 67 -18.53 -37.61 3.11
CA ASP A 67 -17.89 -36.35 3.50
C ASP A 67 -16.60 -36.71 4.27
N GLU A 68 -15.59 -37.15 3.53
CA GLU A 68 -14.21 -37.07 3.96
C GLU A 68 -13.90 -35.57 3.98
N GLY A 69 -14.02 -35.00 5.18
CA GLY A 69 -13.73 -33.59 5.40
C GLY A 69 -12.44 -33.22 4.69
N ASP A 70 -12.58 -32.37 3.68
CA ASP A 70 -11.51 -31.49 3.24
C ASP A 70 -11.15 -30.63 4.46
N ASP A 71 -10.26 -31.17 5.30
CA ASP A 71 -9.34 -30.39 6.11
C ASP A 71 -8.38 -29.67 5.13
N ASP A 72 -8.95 -28.85 4.24
CA ASP A 72 -8.23 -27.72 3.68
C ASP A 72 -7.79 -26.92 4.91
N PRO A 73 -6.47 -26.82 5.19
CA PRO A 73 -6.00 -26.13 6.38
C PRO A 73 -6.68 -24.78 6.40
N SER A 74 -7.59 -24.61 7.37
CA SER A 74 -8.44 -23.44 7.44
C SER A 74 -7.53 -22.24 7.29
N ALA A 75 -7.83 -21.35 6.35
CA ALA A 75 -6.97 -20.25 5.96
C ALA A 75 -6.40 -19.46 7.18
N GLY A 76 -7.04 -19.53 8.35
CA GLY A 76 -6.55 -19.01 9.63
C GLY A 76 -5.24 -19.61 10.19
N ASP A 77 -4.66 -20.64 9.58
CA ASP A 77 -3.46 -21.33 10.08
C ASP A 77 -2.12 -20.86 9.47
N LEU A 78 -2.13 -19.93 8.51
CA LEU A 78 -0.88 -19.41 7.95
C LEU A 78 -0.06 -18.69 9.03
N PRO A 79 1.20 -19.09 9.30
CA PRO A 79 2.02 -18.48 10.34
C PRO A 79 2.31 -17.01 10.01
N LEU A 80 2.36 -16.17 11.05
CA LEU A 80 2.82 -14.79 10.91
C LEU A 80 4.35 -14.75 10.98
N LEU A 81 4.98 -14.61 9.82
CA LEU A 81 6.42 -14.43 9.68
C LEU A 81 6.93 -13.13 10.34
N ASP A 82 8.14 -13.19 10.89
CA ASP A 82 8.80 -12.03 11.50
C ASP A 82 9.43 -11.09 10.45
N PRO A 83 9.67 -9.80 10.75
CA PRO A 83 10.14 -8.80 9.78
C PRO A 83 11.38 -9.19 8.96
N GLY A 84 12.30 -9.94 9.55
CA GLY A 84 13.51 -10.41 8.89
C GLY A 84 13.35 -11.68 8.05
N GLU A 85 12.16 -12.29 8.04
CA GLU A 85 11.88 -13.55 7.34
C GLU A 85 11.21 -13.32 5.97
N HIS A 86 10.76 -12.08 5.68
CA HIS A 86 10.09 -11.66 4.44
C HIS A 86 11.02 -11.34 3.26
N LEU A 87 12.28 -11.73 3.35
CA LEU A 87 13.29 -11.52 2.30
C LEU A 87 13.77 -12.88 1.77
N PRO A 88 12.93 -13.64 1.04
CA PRO A 88 13.40 -14.84 0.40
C PRO A 88 14.50 -14.46 -0.61
N ALA A 89 15.59 -15.23 -0.64
CA ALA A 89 16.67 -15.02 -1.61
C ALA A 89 16.22 -15.28 -3.06
N ASP A 90 15.07 -15.95 -3.22
CA ASP A 90 14.46 -16.37 -4.47
C ASP A 90 12.98 -16.72 -4.17
N GLY A 91 12.06 -16.35 -5.05
CA GLY A 91 10.65 -16.70 -4.89
C GLY A 91 9.66 -15.65 -5.43
N VAL A 92 8.39 -15.89 -5.13
CA VAL A 92 7.26 -15.04 -5.53
C VAL A 92 6.41 -14.75 -4.29
N SER A 93 5.96 -13.49 -4.11
CA SER A 93 4.95 -13.16 -3.10
C SER A 93 3.60 -13.80 -3.43
N ASP A 94 2.66 -13.78 -2.49
CA ASP A 94 1.31 -14.26 -2.80
C ASP A 94 0.65 -13.38 -3.87
N ILE A 95 -0.08 -14.04 -4.77
CA ILE A 95 -0.82 -13.39 -5.85
C ILE A 95 -2.24 -13.15 -5.37
N PRO A 96 -2.72 -11.89 -5.33
CA PRO A 96 -4.06 -11.62 -4.86
C PRO A 96 -5.09 -12.11 -5.88
N ALA A 97 -6.17 -12.72 -5.40
CA ALA A 97 -7.30 -13.07 -6.25
C ALA A 97 -7.94 -11.80 -6.84
N VAL A 98 -8.55 -11.93 -8.03
CA VAL A 98 -9.29 -10.83 -8.66
C VAL A 98 -10.45 -10.41 -7.76
N GLY A 99 -10.52 -9.12 -7.41
CA GLY A 99 -11.53 -8.57 -6.52
C GLY A 99 -10.95 -7.55 -5.53
N THR A 100 -11.80 -7.05 -4.63
CA THR A 100 -11.41 -6.06 -3.62
C THR A 100 -10.86 -6.70 -2.34
N ASP A 101 -11.30 -7.91 -2.03
CA ASP A 101 -11.00 -8.56 -0.76
C ASP A 101 -9.67 -9.32 -0.84
N LEU A 102 -8.86 -9.22 0.21
CA LEU A 102 -7.68 -10.05 0.38
C LEU A 102 -8.03 -11.26 1.23
N VAL A 103 -7.73 -12.45 0.69
CA VAL A 103 -7.77 -13.69 1.46
C VAL A 103 -6.52 -13.79 2.32
N ASN A 104 -6.38 -14.88 3.07
CA ASN A 104 -5.23 -15.05 3.94
C ASN A 104 -3.97 -15.27 3.09
N GLY A 105 -2.92 -14.50 3.36
CA GLY A 105 -1.68 -14.52 2.58
C GLY A 105 -0.68 -13.45 3.01
N ASP A 106 0.51 -13.52 2.43
CA ASP A 106 1.62 -12.60 2.62
C ASP A 106 1.89 -11.85 1.29
N TYR A 107 1.34 -10.65 1.20
CA TYR A 107 1.31 -9.85 -0.02
C TYR A 107 2.35 -8.74 0.02
N VAL A 108 2.89 -8.36 -1.13
CA VAL A 108 3.64 -7.11 -1.27
C VAL A 108 2.68 -6.03 -1.74
N ALA A 109 2.71 -4.84 -1.13
CA ALA A 109 1.85 -3.75 -1.55
C ALA A 109 2.48 -2.38 -1.34
N HIS A 110 2.12 -1.46 -2.22
CA HIS A 110 2.28 -0.04 -2.01
C HIS A 110 1.15 0.47 -1.13
N VAL A 111 1.46 0.88 0.09
CA VAL A 111 0.52 1.56 0.98
C VAL A 111 0.27 2.97 0.45
N THR A 112 -1.00 3.29 0.20
CA THR A 112 -1.42 4.56 -0.40
C THR A 112 -2.08 5.49 0.60
N ASP A 113 -2.87 4.95 1.54
CA ASP A 113 -3.51 5.69 2.62
C ASP A 113 -3.78 4.79 3.85
N ALA A 114 -4.19 5.41 4.96
CA ALA A 114 -4.73 4.72 6.12
C ALA A 114 -5.73 5.61 6.87
N ASP A 115 -6.89 5.06 7.21
CA ASP A 115 -7.85 5.67 8.13
C ASP A 115 -7.74 4.98 9.49
N LEU A 116 -6.95 5.58 10.39
CA LEU A 116 -6.78 5.07 11.75
C LEU A 116 -8.03 5.20 12.63
N SER A 117 -9.05 5.96 12.21
CA SER A 117 -10.31 6.07 12.97
C SER A 117 -11.23 4.88 12.73
N THR A 118 -11.11 4.24 11.56
CA THR A 118 -11.83 3.03 11.18
C THR A 118 -10.93 1.80 11.08
N MET A 119 -9.62 1.96 11.32
CA MET A 119 -8.59 0.94 11.17
C MET A 119 -8.60 0.29 9.79
N VAL A 120 -8.62 1.10 8.73
CA VAL A 120 -8.59 0.63 7.33
C VAL A 120 -7.32 1.11 6.64
N LEU A 121 -6.68 0.23 5.88
CA LEU A 121 -5.47 0.49 5.09
C LEU A 121 -5.82 0.49 3.60
N GLY A 122 -5.45 1.55 2.88
CA GLY A 122 -5.42 1.58 1.43
C GLY A 122 -4.11 1.01 0.92
N ALA A 123 -4.18 -0.04 0.10
CA ALA A 123 -3.00 -0.72 -0.43
C ALA A 123 -3.19 -1.13 -1.89
N ASP A 124 -2.19 -0.82 -2.71
CA ASP A 124 -2.06 -1.28 -4.09
C ASP A 124 -1.16 -2.53 -4.10
N VAL A 125 -1.75 -3.70 -4.31
CA VAL A 125 -1.09 -4.99 -4.11
C VAL A 125 -0.37 -5.43 -5.38
N GLU A 126 0.91 -5.75 -5.23
CA GLU A 126 1.80 -6.15 -6.32
C GLU A 126 2.32 -7.57 -6.10
N VAL A 127 2.73 -8.21 -7.19
CA VAL A 127 3.44 -9.49 -7.15
C VAL A 127 4.94 -9.22 -7.26
N LEU A 128 5.68 -9.58 -6.22
CA LEU A 128 7.13 -9.49 -6.18
C LEU A 128 7.73 -10.81 -6.63
N TYR A 129 8.47 -10.79 -7.72
CA TYR A 129 9.32 -11.89 -8.19
C TYR A 129 10.77 -11.56 -7.86
N ILE A 130 11.50 -12.45 -7.20
CA ILE A 130 12.91 -12.27 -6.81
C ILE A 130 13.74 -13.43 -7.37
N GLY A 131 14.96 -13.16 -7.80
CA GLY A 131 15.91 -14.21 -8.18
C GLY A 131 15.49 -14.96 -9.44
N ALA A 132 15.49 -16.29 -9.38
CA ALA A 132 15.16 -17.13 -10.53
C ALA A 132 13.71 -16.93 -10.98
N ALA A 133 12.79 -16.66 -10.05
CA ALA A 133 11.41 -16.35 -10.40
C ALA A 133 11.29 -15.04 -11.21
N ALA A 134 12.15 -14.06 -10.92
CA ALA A 134 12.19 -12.81 -11.69
C ALA A 134 12.74 -13.05 -13.11
N ASP A 135 13.78 -13.88 -13.23
CA ASP A 135 14.35 -14.28 -14.52
C ASP A 135 13.31 -15.03 -15.38
N GLU A 136 12.59 -15.98 -14.78
CA GLU A 136 11.54 -16.75 -15.44
C GLU A 136 10.39 -15.84 -15.92
N TYR A 137 9.92 -14.94 -15.06
CA TYR A 137 8.89 -13.96 -15.43
C TYR A 137 9.33 -13.11 -16.63
N LEU A 138 10.56 -12.58 -16.62
CA LEU A 138 11.07 -11.78 -17.74
C LEU A 138 11.23 -12.62 -19.02
N LEU A 139 11.72 -13.85 -18.94
CA LEU A 139 11.83 -14.73 -20.11
C LEU A 139 10.46 -14.99 -20.76
N GLU A 140 9.40 -15.08 -19.97
CA GLU A 140 8.05 -15.33 -20.46
C GLU A 140 7.35 -14.06 -20.96
N HIS A 141 7.44 -12.96 -20.23
CA HIS A 141 6.62 -11.76 -20.45
C HIS A 141 7.34 -10.61 -21.18
N ASP A 142 8.66 -10.48 -21.02
CA ASP A 142 9.49 -9.51 -21.74
C ASP A 142 10.89 -10.08 -22.05
N PRO A 143 11.00 -10.97 -23.04
CA PRO A 143 12.28 -11.62 -23.37
C PRO A 143 13.33 -10.65 -23.93
N THR A 144 13.01 -9.38 -24.08
CA THR A 144 13.95 -8.33 -24.50
C THR A 144 14.55 -7.55 -23.34
N ALA A 145 14.02 -7.73 -22.12
CA ALA A 145 14.55 -7.14 -20.90
C ALA A 145 15.95 -7.70 -20.56
N GLU A 146 16.66 -7.01 -19.67
CA GLU A 146 17.92 -7.50 -19.10
C GLU A 146 17.64 -8.66 -18.13
N ILE A 147 18.36 -9.77 -18.29
CA ILE A 147 18.20 -10.97 -17.46
C ILE A 147 19.59 -11.41 -16.98
N PRO A 148 19.84 -11.48 -15.65
CA PRO A 148 18.89 -11.16 -14.58
C PRO A 148 18.55 -9.65 -14.50
N PRO A 149 17.42 -9.26 -13.90
CA PRO A 149 17.10 -7.84 -13.72
C PRO A 149 18.19 -7.15 -12.90
N PRO A 150 18.54 -5.87 -13.18
CA PRO A 150 19.64 -5.17 -12.51
C PRO A 150 19.56 -5.15 -10.98
N ASN A 151 18.33 -5.09 -10.44
CA ASN A 151 18.09 -5.06 -8.99
C ASN A 151 17.77 -6.46 -8.42
N GLY A 152 17.77 -7.51 -9.26
CA GLY A 152 17.49 -8.90 -8.85
C GLY A 152 16.02 -9.22 -8.57
N PHE A 153 15.09 -8.31 -8.85
CA PHE A 153 13.65 -8.51 -8.68
C PHE A 153 12.83 -7.83 -9.78
N VAL A 154 11.56 -8.22 -9.89
CA VAL A 154 10.52 -7.58 -10.68
C VAL A 154 9.28 -7.41 -9.80
N LEU A 155 8.71 -6.21 -9.79
CA LEU A 155 7.39 -5.93 -9.20
C LEU A 155 6.38 -5.82 -10.33
N VAL A 156 5.30 -6.59 -10.23
CA VAL A 156 4.23 -6.62 -11.23
C VAL A 156 2.94 -6.22 -10.56
N ASN A 157 2.35 -5.14 -11.04
CA ASN A 157 1.02 -4.74 -10.65
C ASN A 157 0.02 -5.11 -11.76
N ASP A 158 -0.64 -6.25 -11.58
CA ASP A 158 -1.69 -6.72 -12.50
C ASP A 158 -3.08 -6.11 -12.20
N SER A 159 -3.23 -5.35 -11.10
CA SER A 159 -4.49 -4.75 -10.67
C SER A 159 -4.26 -3.36 -10.08
N THR A 160 -4.60 -2.32 -10.84
CA THR A 160 -4.48 -0.92 -10.39
C THR A 160 -5.51 -0.50 -9.32
N ASP A 161 -6.27 -1.46 -8.78
CA ASP A 161 -7.33 -1.17 -7.82
C ASP A 161 -6.75 -1.11 -6.40
N VAL A 162 -6.80 0.09 -5.80
CA VAL A 162 -6.44 0.25 -4.39
C VAL A 162 -7.45 -0.50 -3.53
N ARG A 163 -6.95 -1.50 -2.81
CA ARG A 163 -7.75 -2.31 -1.88
C ARG A 163 -7.87 -1.59 -0.55
N GLN A 164 -9.07 -1.66 0.03
CA GLN A 164 -9.36 -1.13 1.36
C GLN A 164 -9.44 -2.31 2.31
N VAL A 165 -8.40 -2.50 3.11
CA VAL A 165 -8.20 -3.70 3.93
C VAL A 165 -8.31 -3.33 5.40
N PRO A 166 -9.20 -3.95 6.18
CA PRO A 166 -9.23 -3.76 7.62
C PRO A 166 -7.89 -4.14 8.25
N MET A 167 -7.45 -3.38 9.24
CA MET A 167 -6.33 -3.73 10.12
C MET A 167 -6.89 -4.30 11.42
N ALA A 168 -6.25 -5.33 11.96
CA ALA A 168 -6.63 -5.85 13.26
C ALA A 168 -6.38 -4.82 14.38
N ASP A 169 -7.17 -4.91 15.45
CA ASP A 169 -7.03 -4.04 16.64
C ASP A 169 -5.62 -4.13 17.27
N ASP A 170 -4.93 -5.25 17.10
CA ASP A 170 -3.58 -5.54 17.59
C ASP A 170 -2.54 -5.60 16.46
N VAL A 171 -2.81 -4.96 15.31
CA VAL A 171 -1.87 -4.90 14.19
C VAL A 171 -0.49 -4.44 14.65
N ARG A 172 0.53 -5.15 14.18
CA ARG A 172 1.93 -4.80 14.47
C ARG A 172 2.59 -4.26 13.20
N ILE A 173 3.28 -3.13 13.33
CA ILE A 173 3.87 -2.43 12.20
C ILE A 173 5.37 -2.30 12.41
N TRP A 174 6.16 -2.58 11.38
CA TRP A 174 7.61 -2.40 11.39
C TRP A 174 8.07 -1.58 10.21
N ASP A 175 8.90 -0.57 10.45
CA ASP A 175 9.71 0.04 9.40
C ASP A 175 11.08 -0.62 9.37
N TRP A 176 11.63 -0.85 8.17
CA TRP A 176 13.04 -1.17 8.07
C TRP A 176 13.87 0.08 8.33
N CYS A 177 15.04 -0.09 8.93
CA CYS A 177 15.97 0.98 9.21
C CYS A 177 17.39 0.43 9.34
N SER A 178 18.38 1.30 9.21
CA SER A 178 19.78 1.01 9.48
C SER A 178 20.09 1.19 10.96
N GLY A 179 20.65 0.16 11.58
CA GLY A 179 21.20 0.22 12.93
C GLY A 179 22.42 1.15 13.01
N ASP A 180 22.85 1.47 14.22
CA ASP A 180 24.04 2.31 14.43
C ASP A 180 25.34 1.65 13.93
N ASP A 181 25.32 0.32 13.71
CA ASP A 181 26.37 -0.47 13.08
C ASP A 181 26.24 -0.54 11.54
N GLY A 182 25.23 0.12 10.97
CA GLY A 182 24.93 0.14 9.55
C GLY A 182 24.27 -1.13 9.03
N GLN A 183 23.89 -2.07 9.89
CA GLN A 183 23.14 -3.27 9.48
C GLN A 183 21.65 -2.94 9.30
N LEU A 184 21.02 -3.60 8.32
CA LEU A 184 19.57 -3.54 8.16
C LEU A 184 18.91 -4.21 9.38
N THR A 185 17.92 -3.55 9.95
CA THR A 185 17.09 -4.03 11.05
C THR A 185 15.68 -3.46 10.92
N PHE A 186 14.83 -3.75 11.89
CA PHE A 186 13.43 -3.32 11.91
C PHE A 186 13.09 -2.67 13.24
N LEU A 187 12.32 -1.59 13.19
CA LEU A 187 11.77 -0.94 14.37
C LEU A 187 10.26 -1.08 14.38
N GLU A 188 9.74 -1.68 15.44
CA GLU A 188 8.29 -1.77 15.66
C GLU A 188 7.71 -0.40 16.02
N ARG A 189 6.54 -0.09 15.46
CA ARG A 189 5.82 1.17 15.65
C ARG A 189 4.37 0.94 15.99
N THR A 190 3.80 1.88 16.72
CA THR A 190 2.35 1.99 16.83
C THR A 190 1.76 2.49 15.50
N PRO A 191 0.49 2.19 15.18
CA PRO A 191 -0.16 2.72 13.98
C PRO A 191 -0.09 4.25 13.87
N MET A 192 -0.26 4.96 14.99
CA MET A 192 -0.17 6.42 15.01
C MET A 192 1.25 6.92 14.77
N ASP A 193 2.25 6.29 15.41
CA ASP A 193 3.65 6.67 15.18
C ASP A 193 4.05 6.44 13.73
N TRP A 194 3.66 5.29 13.16
CA TRP A 194 3.89 4.96 11.76
C TRP A 194 3.20 5.97 10.84
N TRP A 195 1.90 6.24 11.01
CA TRP A 195 1.16 7.19 10.16
C TRP A 195 1.71 8.62 10.19
N LEU A 196 2.24 9.07 11.33
CA LEU A 196 2.85 10.39 11.47
C LEU A 196 4.32 10.43 11.02
N ALA A 197 4.88 9.33 10.54
CA ALA A 197 6.27 9.29 10.14
C ALA A 197 6.51 10.21 8.92
N PRO A 198 7.66 10.91 8.87
CA PRO A 198 7.99 11.75 7.72
C PRO A 198 8.26 10.93 6.46
N ALA A 199 7.80 11.43 5.30
CA ALA A 199 8.13 10.92 3.97
C ALA A 199 8.73 12.05 3.09
N PRO A 200 10.06 12.06 2.81
CA PRO A 200 11.08 11.16 3.35
C PRO A 200 11.50 11.55 4.77
N GLY A 201 12.07 10.60 5.50
CA GLY A 201 12.71 10.83 6.80
C GLY A 201 14.10 10.20 6.88
N SER A 202 14.65 10.16 8.09
CA SER A 202 15.88 9.41 8.37
C SER A 202 15.60 7.92 8.21
N GLN A 203 16.57 7.15 7.72
CA GLN A 203 16.54 5.69 7.74
C GLN A 203 17.35 5.10 8.89
N GLN A 204 17.86 5.91 9.82
CA GLN A 204 18.55 5.42 11.01
C GLN A 204 17.54 5.06 12.10
N CYS A 205 17.65 3.87 12.69
CA CYS A 205 16.73 3.43 13.75
C CYS A 205 16.78 4.33 15.00
N SER A 206 17.93 4.98 15.24
CA SER A 206 18.14 5.91 16.35
C SER A 206 17.49 7.29 16.13
N ALA A 207 16.82 7.51 14.99
CA ALA A 207 16.15 8.77 14.66
C ALA A 207 14.86 9.04 15.45
N GLY A 208 14.29 8.03 16.13
CA GLY A 208 13.04 8.18 16.88
C GLY A 208 11.90 8.69 16.00
N ALA A 209 11.24 9.78 16.39
CA ALA A 209 10.17 10.39 15.59
C ALA A 209 10.62 10.92 14.21
N GLY A 210 11.93 11.07 13.99
CA GLY A 210 12.50 11.42 12.69
C GLY A 210 12.72 10.23 11.76
N LEU A 211 12.46 8.99 12.21
CA LEU A 211 12.47 7.80 11.36
C LEU A 211 11.35 7.90 10.35
N GLY A 212 11.72 7.97 9.07
CA GLY A 212 10.77 8.11 8.00
C GLY A 212 10.21 6.79 7.51
N HIS A 213 9.20 6.90 6.64
CA HIS A 213 8.78 5.75 5.85
C HIS A 213 9.93 5.34 4.92
N ALA A 214 10.26 4.07 4.98
CA ALA A 214 11.36 3.49 4.26
C ALA A 214 10.92 3.04 2.85
N GLY A 215 10.24 3.96 2.16
CA GLY A 215 9.39 3.68 1.00
C GLY A 215 7.93 3.43 1.40
N ASN A 216 7.05 3.37 0.39
CA ASN A 216 5.64 3.00 0.58
C ASN A 216 5.40 1.50 0.37
N LEU A 217 6.46 0.70 0.19
CA LEU A 217 6.34 -0.73 -0.11
C LEU A 217 6.42 -1.55 1.19
N TYR A 218 5.43 -2.40 1.43
CA TYR A 218 5.32 -3.21 2.63
C TYR A 218 4.89 -4.63 2.29
N TRP A 219 5.25 -5.57 3.16
CA TRP A 219 4.59 -6.86 3.29
C TRP A 219 3.35 -6.73 4.15
N LEU A 220 2.21 -7.18 3.64
CA LEU A 220 0.92 -7.24 4.30
C LEU A 220 0.64 -8.70 4.62
N GLN A 221 0.66 -9.04 5.92
CA GLN A 221 0.21 -10.35 6.36
C GLN A 221 -1.27 -10.30 6.70
N VAL A 222 -2.10 -10.76 5.76
CA VAL A 222 -3.55 -10.78 5.90
C VAL A 222 -3.98 -12.12 6.49
N ARG A 223 -4.74 -12.09 7.59
CA ARG A 223 -5.38 -13.27 8.18
C ARG A 223 -6.81 -12.92 8.57
N ASP A 224 -7.72 -13.80 8.22
CA ASP A 224 -9.17 -13.66 8.40
C ASP A 224 -9.71 -12.35 7.80
N GLY A 225 -9.17 -11.95 6.65
CA GLY A 225 -9.54 -10.71 5.95
C GLY A 225 -8.99 -9.43 6.57
N GLU A 226 -8.12 -9.52 7.59
CA GLU A 226 -7.53 -8.35 8.26
C GLU A 226 -6.00 -8.36 8.15
N VAL A 227 -5.39 -7.18 8.02
CA VAL A 227 -3.94 -7.02 8.17
C VAL A 227 -3.55 -7.22 9.63
N LYS A 228 -2.79 -8.29 9.90
CA LYS A 228 -2.24 -8.58 11.24
C LYS A 228 -0.84 -8.00 11.41
N ARG A 229 -0.05 -7.95 10.33
CA ARG A 229 1.29 -7.35 10.32
C ARG A 229 1.50 -6.52 9.06
N LEU A 230 2.14 -5.37 9.24
CA LEU A 230 2.61 -4.50 8.17
C LEU A 230 4.12 -4.32 8.32
N ILE A 231 4.91 -4.80 7.37
CA ILE A 231 6.37 -4.89 7.50
C ILE A 231 7.01 -4.17 6.32
N GLY A 232 7.76 -3.09 6.60
CA GLY A 232 8.40 -2.28 5.56
C GLY A 232 9.38 -3.11 4.75
N GLN A 233 9.28 -3.02 3.43
CA GLN A 233 10.11 -3.81 2.53
C GLN A 233 11.34 -3.02 2.08
N TYR A 234 12.52 -3.60 2.29
CA TYR A 234 13.78 -3.08 1.74
C TYR A 234 14.17 -3.86 0.48
N LEU A 235 14.11 -3.20 -0.67
CA LEU A 235 14.66 -3.71 -1.92
C LEU A 235 15.96 -2.94 -2.22
N PRO A 236 17.12 -3.64 -2.28
CA PRO A 236 18.44 -3.01 -2.43
C PRO A 236 18.68 -2.37 -3.79
#